data_AF-A0A7X7N8Y9-F1
#
_entry.id   AF-A0A7X7N8Y9-F1
#
_cell.length_a   1.000
_cell.length_b   1.000
_cell.length_c   1.000
_cell.angle_alpha   90.00
_cell.angle_beta   90.00
_cell.angle_gamma   90.00
#
_symmetry.space_group_name_H-M   'P 1'
#
loop_
_entity.id
_entity.type
_entity.pdbx_description
1 polymer ?
#
loop_
_entity_poly.entity_id
_entity_poly.type
_entity_poly.pdbx_seq_one_letter_code
_entity_poly.pdbx_strand_id
1 'polypeptide(L)'
;MGCNREEGKPADGESGSIPVQVPEVKKVASKGYKPEDVILKINDVSLTWGQFSPYMLKNGFIKDASEPLGERSAETAKVMLKQLTMRHLLNLEAKRREIEVSDSEREHYLGILEKSLAEQGKPASR
;
A
#
# COMPACT_ATOMS: atom_id res chain seq x y z
N MET A 1 -15.42 -35.53 -35.10
CA MET A 1 -14.02 -35.48 -34.65
C MET A 1 -13.96 -34.56 -33.44
N GLY A 2 -13.84 -35.15 -32.24
CA GLY A 2 -13.77 -34.40 -30.99
C GLY A 2 -12.32 -34.13 -30.64
N CYS A 3 -11.95 -32.86 -30.49
CA CYS A 3 -10.69 -32.47 -29.88
C CYS A 3 -10.81 -32.62 -28.37
N ASN A 4 -10.24 -33.70 -27.81
CA ASN A 4 -9.94 -33.77 -26.39
C ASN A 4 -8.72 -32.88 -26.15
N ARG A 5 -8.94 -31.69 -25.59
CA ARG A 5 -7.86 -30.85 -25.06
C ARG A 5 -7.68 -31.25 -23.60
N GLU A 6 -6.57 -31.92 -23.30
CA GLU A 6 -6.16 -32.21 -21.94
C GLU A 6 -6.03 -30.88 -21.17
N GLU A 7 -6.84 -30.73 -20.11
CA GLU A 7 -6.68 -29.69 -19.11
C GLU A 7 -5.37 -29.93 -18.38
N GLY A 8 -4.37 -29.07 -18.65
CA GLY A 8 -3.19 -28.98 -17.82
C GLY A 8 -3.61 -28.57 -16.41
N LYS A 9 -3.39 -29.46 -15.44
CA LYS A 9 -3.53 -29.16 -14.01
C LYS A 9 -2.72 -27.89 -13.68
N PRO A 10 -3.27 -26.92 -12.95
CA PRO A 10 -2.43 -25.86 -12.40
C PRO A 10 -1.40 -26.52 -11.47
N ALA A 11 -0.13 -26.18 -11.63
CA ALA A 11 0.91 -26.58 -10.69
C ALA A 11 0.49 -26.06 -9.30
N ASP A 12 0.45 -26.97 -8.33
CA ASP A 12 0.38 -26.66 -6.91
C ASP A 12 1.63 -25.86 -6.53
N GLY A 13 1.60 -24.57 -6.85
CA GLY A 13 2.49 -23.60 -6.25
C GLY A 13 2.06 -23.48 -4.81
N GLU A 14 2.75 -24.21 -3.93
CA GLU A 14 2.74 -23.94 -2.50
C GLU A 14 2.80 -22.43 -2.33
N SER A 15 1.67 -21.84 -1.94
CA SER A 15 1.58 -20.44 -1.62
C SER A 15 2.39 -20.28 -0.35
N GLY A 16 3.69 -20.05 -0.52
CA GLY A 16 4.63 -19.68 0.52
C GLY A 16 4.07 -18.43 1.16
N SER A 17 3.26 -18.64 2.19
CA SER A 17 2.55 -17.60 2.91
C SER A 17 3.63 -16.82 3.61
N ILE A 18 3.98 -15.66 3.06
CA ILE A 18 4.87 -14.72 3.72
C ILE A 18 4.21 -14.40 5.06
N PRO A 19 4.84 -14.69 6.21
CA PRO A 19 4.27 -14.36 7.50
C PRO A 19 4.28 -12.84 7.64
N VAL A 20 3.18 -12.19 7.24
CA VAL A 20 2.96 -10.77 7.51
C VAL A 20 2.56 -10.67 8.97
N GLN A 21 3.53 -10.45 9.85
CA GLN A 21 3.25 -9.96 11.20
C GLN A 21 2.72 -8.53 11.07
N VAL A 22 1.41 -8.39 10.97
CA VAL A 22 0.73 -7.11 11.22
C VAL A 22 0.91 -6.84 12.72
N PRO A 23 1.57 -5.74 13.12
CA PRO A 23 1.66 -5.39 14.52
C PRO A 23 0.26 -5.32 15.12
N GLU A 24 0.04 -6.03 16.23
CA GLU A 24 -1.14 -5.78 17.04
C GLU A 24 -1.19 -4.28 17.35
N VAL A 25 -2.30 -3.65 16.97
CA VAL A 25 -2.53 -2.25 17.28
C VAL A 25 -2.75 -2.18 18.79
N LYS A 26 -1.66 -1.99 19.54
CA LYS A 26 -1.73 -1.70 20.97
C LYS A 26 -2.62 -0.48 21.15
N LYS A 27 -3.42 -0.52 22.22
CA LYS A 27 -4.36 0.52 22.69
C LYS A 27 -4.02 1.93 22.19
N VAL A 28 -5.04 2.60 21.64
CA VAL A 28 -4.99 4.01 21.17
C VAL A 28 -4.11 4.82 22.09
N ALA A 29 -3.02 5.36 21.53
CA ALA A 29 -1.99 6.02 22.32
C ALA A 29 -2.61 7.20 23.10
N SER A 30 -2.51 7.15 24.43
CA SER A 30 -3.01 8.22 25.33
C SER A 30 -2.26 9.55 25.17
N LYS A 31 -1.15 9.55 24.44
CA LYS A 31 -0.34 10.69 24.03
C LYS A 31 -0.06 10.55 22.52
N GLY A 32 0.10 11.66 21.81
CA GLY A 32 0.44 11.64 20.38
C GLY A 32 1.76 10.93 20.10
N TYR A 33 1.95 10.53 18.84
CA TYR A 33 3.16 9.87 18.37
C TYR A 33 4.29 10.88 18.17
N LYS A 34 5.52 10.49 18.52
CA LYS A 34 6.73 11.25 18.17
C LYS A 34 7.18 10.91 16.75
N PRO A 35 7.85 11.83 16.03
CA PRO A 35 8.32 11.57 14.66
C PRO A 35 9.20 10.31 14.51
N GLU A 36 9.98 9.97 15.54
CA GLU A 36 10.85 8.79 15.58
C GLU A 36 10.12 7.49 15.91
N ASP A 37 8.86 7.53 16.34
CA ASP A 37 8.12 6.33 16.72
C ASP A 37 7.93 5.42 15.52
N VAL A 38 8.38 4.17 15.63
CA VAL A 38 8.17 3.14 14.60
C VAL A 38 6.72 2.68 14.66
N ILE A 39 5.96 2.96 13.61
CA ILE A 39 4.53 2.61 13.51
C ILE A 39 4.30 1.34 12.70
N LEU A 40 5.30 0.90 11.95
CA LEU A 40 5.26 -0.30 11.11
C LEU A 40 6.69 -0.81 10.90
N LYS A 41 6.86 -2.13 11.01
CA LYS A 41 8.10 -2.82 10.70
C LYS A 41 7.80 -4.01 9.80
N ILE A 42 8.50 -4.12 8.67
CA ILE A 42 8.36 -5.20 7.70
C ILE A 42 9.76 -5.65 7.30
N ASN A 43 10.12 -6.89 7.63
CA ASN A 43 11.48 -7.40 7.52
C ASN A 43 12.47 -6.40 8.18
N ASP A 44 13.43 -5.92 7.39
CA ASP A 44 14.51 -5.04 7.82
C ASP A 44 14.13 -3.55 7.70
N VAL A 45 12.94 -3.25 7.16
CA VAL A 45 12.47 -1.88 6.93
C VAL A 45 11.53 -1.47 8.06
N SER A 46 11.76 -0.26 8.58
CA SER A 46 10.90 0.38 9.57
C SER A 46 10.36 1.69 9.00
N LEU A 47 9.06 1.93 9.19
CA LEU A 47 8.40 3.18 8.87
C LEU A 47 8.10 3.92 10.16
N THR A 48 8.58 5.15 10.27
CA THR A 48 8.32 6.00 11.44
C THR A 48 7.10 6.87 11.24
N TRP A 49 6.55 7.37 12.34
CA TRP A 49 5.45 8.33 12.32
C TRP A 49 5.81 9.60 11.53
N GLY A 50 7.05 10.09 11.63
CA GLY A 50 7.52 11.25 10.86
C GLY A 50 7.47 11.05 9.34
N GLN A 51 7.58 9.80 8.88
CA GLN A 51 7.45 9.47 7.45
C GLN A 51 5.98 9.32 7.03
N PHE A 52 5.09 8.96 7.96
CA PHE A 52 3.68 8.68 7.66
C PHE A 52 2.74 9.85 7.94
N SER A 53 2.98 10.64 8.97
CA SER A 53 2.15 11.77 9.38
C SER A 53 1.94 12.84 8.30
N PRO A 54 2.89 13.11 7.37
CA PRO A 54 2.63 14.03 6.26
C PRO A 54 1.50 13.54 5.33
N TYR A 55 1.34 12.23 5.16
CA TYR A 55 0.24 11.66 4.39
C TYR A 55 -1.10 11.84 5.11
N MET A 56 -1.11 11.65 6.43
CA MET A 56 -2.30 11.85 7.25
C MET A 56 -2.75 13.32 7.27
N LEU A 57 -1.79 14.24 7.38
CA LEU A 57 -2.02 15.70 7.31
C LEU A 57 -2.57 16.12 5.94
N LYS A 58 -1.92 15.68 4.85
CA LYS A 58 -2.33 16.02 3.48
C LYS A 58 -3.76 15.59 3.16
N ASN A 59 -4.21 14.47 3.73
CA ASN A 59 -5.57 13.96 3.53
C ASN A 59 -6.57 14.46 4.59
N GLY A 60 -6.16 15.35 5.50
CA GLY A 60 -7.03 15.95 6.51
C GLY A 60 -7.50 15.00 7.62
N PHE A 61 -6.82 13.86 7.81
CA PHE A 61 -7.19 12.88 8.85
C PHE A 61 -6.71 13.28 10.24
N ILE A 62 -5.70 14.14 10.31
CA ILE A 62 -5.20 14.79 11.51
C ILE A 62 -4.96 16.26 11.22
N LYS A 63 -5.08 17.12 12.24
CA LYS A 63 -4.77 18.55 12.13
C LYS A 63 -3.32 18.84 12.52
N ASP A 64 -2.80 18.06 13.45
CA ASP A 64 -1.43 18.14 13.94
C ASP A 64 -0.84 16.73 14.08
N ALA A 65 0.45 16.56 13.76
CA ALA A 65 1.16 15.30 13.90
C ALA A 65 1.37 14.89 15.38
N SER A 66 1.25 15.84 16.31
CA SER A 66 1.39 15.64 17.75
C SER A 66 0.07 15.32 18.46
N GLU A 67 -1.07 15.43 17.77
CA GLU A 67 -2.38 15.09 18.33
C GLU A 67 -2.56 13.57 18.43
N PRO A 68 -3.19 13.06 19.49
CA PRO A 68 -3.61 11.66 19.55
C PRO A 68 -4.61 11.37 18.42
N LEU A 69 -4.43 10.24 17.74
CA LEU A 69 -5.38 9.78 16.74
C LEU A 69 -6.72 9.43 17.41
N GLY A 70 -7.78 10.15 17.06
CA GLY A 70 -9.14 9.74 17.40
C GLY A 70 -9.48 8.39 16.73
N GLU A 71 -10.47 7.66 17.26
CA GLU A 71 -10.80 6.29 16.79
C GLU A 71 -11.04 6.20 15.28
N ARG A 72 -11.77 7.16 14.70
CA ARG A 72 -12.01 7.21 13.25
C ARG A 72 -10.70 7.41 12.45
N SER A 73 -9.87 8.35 12.89
CA SER A 73 -8.58 8.62 12.27
C SER A 73 -7.61 7.44 12.43
N ALA A 74 -7.71 6.67 13.52
CA ALA A 74 -6.92 5.47 13.75
C ALA A 74 -7.29 4.35 12.77
N GLU A 75 -8.58 4.09 12.51
CA GLU A 75 -8.98 3.10 11.51
C GLU A 75 -8.57 3.50 10.09
N THR A 76 -8.72 4.77 9.72
CA THR A 76 -8.23 5.25 8.42
C THR A 76 -6.70 5.18 8.33
N ALA A 77 -5.99 5.52 9.40
CA ALA A 77 -4.54 5.36 9.48
C ALA A 77 -4.12 3.91 9.21
N LYS A 78 -4.82 2.92 9.79
CA LYS A 78 -4.54 1.50 9.53
C LYS A 78 -4.72 1.15 8.05
N VAL A 79 -5.78 1.60 7.41
CA VAL A 79 -6.02 1.34 5.98
C VAL A 79 -4.92 1.96 5.12
N MET A 80 -4.56 3.21 5.38
CA MET A 80 -3.48 3.90 4.66
C MET A 80 -2.12 3.23 4.89
N LEU A 81 -1.84 2.83 6.12
CA LEU A 81 -0.62 2.12 6.48
C LEU A 81 -0.53 0.78 5.74
N LYS A 82 -1.63 0.04 5.63
CA LYS A 82 -1.71 -1.20 4.83
C LYS A 82 -1.46 -0.94 3.34
N GLN A 83 -2.01 0.13 2.77
CA GLN A 83 -1.77 0.51 1.37
C GLN A 83 -0.31 0.89 1.11
N LEU A 84 0.29 1.69 1.99
CA LEU A 84 1.71 2.07 1.91
C LEU A 84 2.62 0.85 2.09
N THR A 85 2.29 -0.04 3.02
CA THR A 85 2.94 -1.34 3.22
C THR A 85 2.98 -2.14 1.93
N MET A 86 1.82 -2.34 1.30
CA MET A 86 1.72 -3.11 0.06
C MET A 86 2.51 -2.47 -1.08
N ARG A 87 2.42 -1.15 -1.24
CA ARG A 87 3.22 -0.43 -2.24
C ARG A 87 4.72 -0.61 -2.00
N HIS A 88 5.15 -0.54 -0.74
CA HIS A 88 6.56 -0.68 -0.39
C HIS A 88 7.07 -2.11 -0.67
N LEU A 89 6.28 -3.13 -0.30
CA LEU A 89 6.59 -4.53 -0.60
C LEU A 89 6.69 -4.79 -2.10
N LEU A 90 5.76 -4.27 -2.89
CA LEU A 90 5.80 -4.37 -4.35
C LEU A 90 7.06 -3.72 -4.94
N ASN A 91 7.43 -2.53 -4.45
CA ASN A 91 8.65 -1.86 -4.90
C ASN A 91 9.93 -2.64 -4.52
N LEU A 92 9.97 -3.24 -3.33
CA LEU A 92 11.10 -4.08 -2.90
C LEU A 92 11.22 -5.31 -3.80
N GLU A 93 10.11 -5.97 -4.09
CA GLU A 93 10.10 -7.16 -4.96
C GLU A 93 10.46 -6.80 -6.40
N ALA A 94 9.94 -5.68 -6.93
CA ALA A 94 10.33 -5.16 -8.23
C ALA A 94 11.84 -4.93 -8.31
N LYS A 95 12.43 -4.30 -7.28
CA LYS A 95 13.88 -4.09 -7.20
C LYS A 95 14.67 -5.40 -7.15
N ARG A 96 14.20 -6.38 -6.37
CA ARG A 96 14.83 -7.72 -6.27
C ARG A 96 14.82 -8.47 -7.60
N ARG A 97 13.78 -8.26 -8.41
CA ARG A 97 13.61 -8.89 -9.73
C ARG A 97 14.11 -8.02 -10.88
N GLU A 98 14.76 -6.90 -10.59
CA GLU A 98 15.24 -5.94 -11.60
C GLU A 98 14.12 -5.50 -12.57
N ILE A 99 12.90 -5.38 -12.06
CA ILE A 99 11.76 -4.87 -12.81
C ILE A 99 11.84 -3.35 -12.82
N GLU A 100 12.19 -2.81 -13.98
CA GLU A 100 12.14 -1.38 -14.26
C GLU A 100 10.89 -1.05 -15.09
N VAL A 101 10.32 0.13 -14.85
CA VAL A 101 9.23 0.66 -15.67
C VAL A 101 9.81 1.84 -16.44
N SER A 102 9.92 1.68 -17.76
CA SER A 102 10.38 2.74 -18.66
C SER A 102 9.39 3.91 -18.70
N ASP A 103 9.86 5.09 -19.13
CA ASP A 103 8.99 6.26 -19.30
C ASP A 103 7.84 5.98 -20.29
N SER A 104 8.08 5.20 -21.35
CA SER A 104 7.05 4.82 -22.33
C SER A 104 6.00 3.89 -21.72
N GLU A 105 6.40 2.92 -20.89
CA GLU A 105 5.45 2.07 -20.15
C GLU A 105 4.64 2.90 -19.14
N ARG A 106 5.28 3.84 -18.44
CA ARG A 106 4.60 4.76 -17.53
C ARG A 106 3.53 5.56 -18.27
N GLU A 107 3.86 6.18 -19.40
CA GLU A 107 2.92 6.94 -20.22
C GLU A 107 1.78 6.06 -20.75
N HIS A 108 2.09 4.85 -21.19
CA HIS A 108 1.10 3.88 -21.63
C HIS A 108 0.09 3.54 -20.52
N TYR A 109 0.57 3.23 -19.32
CA TYR A 109 -0.30 2.91 -18.19
C TYR A 109 -1.12 4.11 -17.72
N LEU A 110 -0.54 5.33 -17.72
CA LEU A 110 -1.29 6.55 -17.44
C LEU A 110 -2.42 6.75 -18.44
N GLY A 111 -2.16 6.55 -19.75
CA GLY A 111 -3.17 6.65 -20.78
C GLY A 111 -4.33 5.65 -20.63
N ILE A 112 -4.07 4.43 -20.15
CA ILE A 112 -5.14 3.46 -19.80
C ILE A 112 -5.97 4.00 -18.65
N LEU A 113 -5.31 4.48 -17.59
CA LEU A 113 -5.95 4.96 -16.37
C LEU A 113 -6.85 6.18 -16.64
N GLU A 114 -6.38 7.12 -17.46
CA GLU A 114 -7.15 8.28 -17.90
C GLU A 114 -8.42 7.89 -18.67
N LYS A 115 -8.31 6.92 -19.59
CA LYS A 115 -9.47 6.40 -20.33
C LYS A 115 -10.48 5.75 -19.39
N SER A 116 -10.03 4.90 -18.48
CA SER A 116 -10.91 4.23 -17.51
C SER A 116 -11.60 5.22 -16.56
N LEU A 117 -10.93 6.30 -16.16
CA LEU A 117 -11.55 7.35 -15.33
C LEU A 117 -12.59 8.15 -16.11
N ALA A 118 -12.29 8.49 -17.37
CA ALA A 118 -13.23 9.17 -18.26
C ALA A 118 -14.49 8.34 -18.51
N GLU A 119 -14.36 7.02 -18.71
CA GLU A 119 -15.48 6.09 -18.88
C GLU A 119 -16.35 5.95 -17.62
N GLN A 120 -15.77 6.18 -16.42
CA GLN A 120 -16.51 6.19 -15.16
C GLN A 120 -17.14 7.55 -14.81
N GLY A 121 -17.05 8.55 -15.69
CA GLY A 121 -17.63 9.87 -15.48
C GLY A 121 -16.97 10.69 -14.37
N LYS A 122 -15.77 10.32 -13.92
CA LYS A 122 -14.97 11.11 -12.98
C LYS A 122 -13.86 11.82 -13.75
N PRO A 123 -13.86 13.16 -13.86
CA PRO A 123 -12.78 13.86 -14.53
C PRO A 123 -11.46 13.56 -13.81
N ALA A 124 -10.44 13.16 -14.57
CA ALA A 124 -9.08 13.08 -14.07
C ALA A 124 -8.70 14.46 -13.52
N SER A 125 -8.65 14.61 -12.19
CA SER A 125 -8.19 15.85 -11.58
C SER A 125 -6.70 15.96 -11.86
N ARG A 126 -6.35 16.92 -12.73
CA ARG A 126 -5.01 17.47 -12.84
C ARG A 126 -4.58 18.08 -11.52
#